data_AF-T1CA25-F1
#
_entry.id   AF-T1CA25-F1
#
_cell.length_a   1.000
_cell.length_b   1.000
_cell.length_c   1.000
_cell.angle_alpha   90.00
_cell.angle_beta   90.00
_cell.angle_gamma   90.00
#
_symmetry.space_group_name_H-M   'P 1'
#
loop_
_entity.id
_entity.type
_entity.pdbx_description
1 polymer ?
#
loop_
_entity_poly.entity_id
_entity_poly.type
_entity_poly.pdbx_seq_one_letter_code
_entity_poly.pdbx_strand_id
1 'polypeptide(L)' 'MNHDSREPGDMHEPLYVTRPYMPSLAEFVPYLEQIWQNRQLTNAGPFHQQLERELANYLGVEHLALFANGT' A
#
# COMPACT_ATOMS: atom_id res chain seq x y z
N MET A 1 -16.03 37.82 -34.27
CA MET A 1 -16.99 37.59 -33.17
C MET A 1 -16.66 36.24 -32.57
N ASN A 2 -16.32 36.28 -31.29
CA ASN A 2 -15.79 35.19 -30.50
C ASN A 2 -16.89 34.17 -30.19
N HIS A 3 -16.53 32.89 -30.17
CA HIS A 3 -17.03 31.93 -29.17
C HIS A 3 -16.01 30.79 -29.03
N ASP A 4 -14.80 31.12 -28.58
CA ASP A 4 -14.02 30.17 -27.78
C ASP A 4 -14.41 30.42 -26.32
N SER A 5 -15.45 29.74 -25.87
CA SER A 5 -15.93 29.74 -24.49
C SER A 5 -15.41 28.48 -23.80
N ARG A 6 -14.10 28.36 -23.62
CA ARG A 6 -13.51 27.37 -22.73
C ARG A 6 -13.15 28.05 -21.42
N GLU A 7 -13.96 27.80 -20.40
CA GLU A 7 -13.71 28.19 -19.01
C GLU A 7 -12.33 27.69 -18.55
N PRO A 8 -11.51 28.51 -17.89
CA PRO A 8 -10.19 28.10 -17.41
C PRO A 8 -10.35 27.38 -16.08
N GLY A 9 -10.74 26.10 -16.12
CA GLY A 9 -11.12 25.42 -14.88
C GLY A 9 -11.31 23.92 -14.93
N ASP A 10 -10.69 23.21 -15.87
CA ASP A 10 -10.54 21.75 -15.71
C ASP A 10 -9.26 21.27 -16.41
N MET A 11 -8.14 21.43 -15.71
CA MET A 11 -6.90 20.73 -16.04
C MET A 11 -7.11 19.27 -15.64
N HIS A 12 -7.61 18.46 -16.58
CA HIS A 12 -7.87 17.03 -16.41
C HIS A 12 -6.83 16.36 -15.52
N GLU A 13 -7.27 15.79 -14.38
CA GLU A 13 -6.40 14.97 -13.56
C GLU A 13 -5.77 13.86 -14.43
N PRO A 14 -4.44 13.67 -14.35
CA PRO A 14 -3.78 12.65 -15.13
C PRO A 14 -4.35 11.26 -14.78
N LEU A 15 -4.82 10.53 -15.79
CA LEU A 15 -5.24 9.15 -15.67
C LEU A 15 -4.02 8.23 -15.74
N TYR A 16 -3.63 7.68 -14.59
CA TYR A 16 -2.48 6.78 -14.48
C TYR A 16 -2.87 5.34 -14.84
N VAL A 17 -2.05 4.67 -15.66
CA VAL A 17 -2.19 3.22 -15.94
C VAL A 17 -1.95 2.41 -14.66
N THR A 18 -1.01 2.85 -13.83
CA THR A 18 -0.72 2.26 -12.53
C THR A 18 -0.87 3.33 -11.46
N ARG A 19 -1.93 3.23 -10.65
CA ARG A 19 -2.09 3.99 -9.41
C ARG A 19 -2.34 2.97 -8.29
N PRO A 20 -1.48 2.88 -7.28
CA PRO A 20 -1.69 1.93 -6.20
C PRO A 20 -2.97 2.29 -5.44
N TYR A 21 -3.73 1.27 -5.06
CA TYR A 21 -4.76 1.44 -4.06
C TYR A 21 -4.09 1.79 -2.73
N MET A 22 -4.49 2.92 -2.14
CA MET A 22 -4.08 3.33 -0.82
C MET A 22 -5.32 3.24 0.08
N PRO A 23 -5.33 2.40 1.13
CA PRO A 23 -6.41 2.45 2.11
C PRO A 23 -6.46 3.85 2.75
N SER A 24 -7.55 4.16 3.44
CA SER A 24 -7.61 5.42 4.18
C SER A 24 -6.49 5.45 5.22
N LEU A 25 -5.94 6.64 5.50
CA LEU A 25 -4.87 6.76 6.50
C LEU A 25 -5.34 6.23 7.86
N ALA A 26 -6.61 6.43 8.22
CA ALA A 26 -7.19 5.95 9.46
C ALA A 26 -7.15 4.43 9.61
N GLU A 27 -7.32 3.67 8.51
CA GLU A 27 -7.19 2.20 8.53
C GLU A 27 -5.73 1.76 8.70
N PHE A 28 -4.76 2.59 8.30
CA PHE A 28 -3.34 2.26 8.36
C PHE A 28 -2.68 2.61 9.69
N VAL A 29 -3.12 3.70 10.35
CA VAL A 29 -2.54 4.20 11.62
C VAL A 29 -2.45 3.12 12.73
N PRO A 30 -3.45 2.26 12.97
CA PRO A 30 -3.36 1.24 14.02
C PRO A 30 -2.18 0.27 13.87
N TYR A 31 -1.79 -0.04 12.63
CA TYR A 31 -0.62 -0.88 12.37
C TYR A 31 0.67 -0.16 12.79
N LEU A 32 0.78 1.14 12.50
CA LEU A 32 1.93 1.95 12.90
C LEU A 32 2.04 2.08 14.42
N GLU A 33 0.91 2.26 15.11
CA GLU A 33 0.88 2.32 16.58
C GLU A 33 1.43 1.03 17.21
N GLN A 34 1.05 -0.14 16.67
CA GLN A 34 1.57 -1.42 17.14
C GLN A 34 3.09 -1.54 16.93
N ILE A 35 3.61 -1.08 15.79
CA ILE A 35 5.06 -1.02 15.51
C ILE A 35 5.76 -0.09 16.51
N TRP A 36 5.18 1.06 16.82
CA TRP A 36 5.76 2.00 17.79
C TRP A 36 5.78 1.42 19.22
N GLN A 37 4.73 0.72 19.61
CA GLN A 37 4.61 0.08 20.92
C GLN A 37 5.62 -1.07 21.10
N ASN A 38 5.81 -1.90 20.07
CA ASN A 38 6.72 -3.03 20.13
C ASN A 38 8.20 -2.65 19.87
N ARG A 39 8.46 -1.43 19.39
CA ARG A 39 9.79 -0.88 19.08
C ARG A 39 10.61 -1.70 18.08
N GLN A 40 9.96 -2.53 17.26
CA GLN A 40 10.58 -3.35 16.24
C GLN A 40 10.09 -2.94 14.84
N LEU A 41 10.93 -2.14 14.17
CA LEU A 41 10.61 -1.54 12.86
C LEU A 41 10.85 -2.50 11.67
N THR A 42 11.75 -3.49 11.83
CA THR A 42 12.23 -4.37 10.75
C THR A 42 12.74 -5.71 11.33
N ASN A 43 13.51 -6.48 10.55
CA ASN A 43 14.19 -7.71 10.94
C ASN A 43 13.21 -8.76 11.50
N ALA A 44 12.30 -9.25 10.65
CA ALA A 44 11.34 -10.32 10.95
C ALA A 44 10.44 -10.05 12.18
N GLY A 45 9.97 -8.81 12.33
CA GLY A 45 9.02 -8.42 13.37
C GLY A 45 7.61 -9.02 13.20
N PRO A 46 6.67 -8.71 14.12
CA PRO A 46 5.36 -9.38 14.17
C PRO A 46 4.57 -9.33 12.85
N PHE A 47 4.52 -8.18 12.19
CA PHE A 47 3.81 -8.04 10.91
C PHE A 47 4.48 -8.80 9.75
N HIS A 48 5.80 -8.99 9.80
CA HIS A 48 6.50 -9.83 8.83
C HIS A 48 6.06 -11.30 8.97
N GLN A 49 6.02 -11.80 10.21
CA GLN A 49 5.60 -13.18 10.50
C GLN A 49 4.11 -13.40 10.23
N GLN A 50 3.28 -12.39 10.48
CA GLN A 50 1.86 -12.43 10.15
C GLN A 50 1.66 -12.52 8.64
N LEU A 51 2.29 -11.62 7.87
CA LEU A 51 2.19 -11.61 6.41
C LEU A 51 2.69 -12.92 5.81
N GLU A 52 3.83 -13.44 6.27
CA GLU A 52 4.39 -14.69 5.76
C GLU A 52 3.41 -15.86 5.93
N ARG A 53 2.79 -15.97 7.11
CA ARG A 53 1.83 -17.03 7.42
C ARG A 53 0.51 -16.87 6.66
N GLU A 54 -0.06 -15.68 6.65
CA GLU A 54 -1.32 -15.40 5.94
C GLU A 54 -1.15 -15.60 4.43
N LEU A 55 -0.02 -15.17 3.87
CA LEU A 55 0.27 -15.34 2.46
C LEU A 55 0.55 -16.81 2.10
N ALA A 56 1.30 -17.56 2.92
CA ALA A 56 1.51 -18.99 2.71
C ALA A 56 0.17 -19.75 2.72
N ASN A 57 -0.72 -19.42 3.67
CA ASN A 57 -2.07 -19.99 3.74
C ASN A 57 -2.92 -19.63 2.52
N TYR A 58 -2.89 -18.35 2.10
CA TYR A 58 -3.63 -17.89 0.92
C TYR A 58 -3.17 -18.57 -0.37
N LEU A 59 -1.87 -18.78 -0.52
CA LEU A 59 -1.27 -19.44 -1.69
C LEU A 59 -1.32 -20.97 -1.62
N GLY A 60 -1.57 -21.56 -0.45
CA GLY A 60 -1.61 -23.01 -0.24
C GLY A 60 -0.23 -23.68 -0.31
N VAL A 61 0.83 -22.99 0.14
CA VAL A 61 2.21 -23.49 0.12
C VAL A 61 2.73 -23.80 1.53
N GLU A 62 3.62 -24.78 1.64
CA GLU A 62 4.23 -25.17 2.92
C GLU A 62 5.25 -24.15 3.42
N HIS A 63 6.01 -23.53 2.50
CA HIS A 63 7.09 -22.61 2.82
C HIS A 63 7.01 -21.35 1.96
N LEU A 64 7.23 -20.21 2.61
CA LEU A 64 7.29 -18.89 1.99
C LEU A 64 8.36 -18.06 2.71
N ALA A 65 9.12 -17.27 1.97
CA ALA A 65 10.09 -16.34 2.52
C ALA A 65 9.88 -14.95 1.90
N LEU A 66 9.84 -13.93 2.74
CA LEU A 66 9.67 -12.55 2.31
C LEU A 66 11.02 -11.89 2.00
N PHE A 67 11.06 -11.15 0.89
CA PHE A 67 12.19 -10.31 0.49
C PHE A 67 11.76 -8.85 0.39
N ALA A 68 12.72 -7.92 0.34
CA ALA A 68 12.41 -6.50 0.21
C ALA A 68 11.80 -6.14 -1.16
N ASN A 69 12.09 -6.92 -2.20
CA ASN A 69 11.52 -6.82 -3.55
C ASN A 69 11.77 -8.14 -4.31
N GLY A 70 11.28 -8.24 -5.56
CA GLY A 70 11.37 -9.45 -6.40
C GLY A 70 12.32 -9.36 -7.60
N THR A 71 13.33 -8.47 -7.59
CA THR A 71 14.35 -8.42 -8.65
C THR A 71 15.27 -9.64 -8.59
#